data_AF-A0A2V8ECL5-F1
#
_entry.id   AF-A0A2V8ECL5-F1
#
_cell.length_a   1.000
_cell.length_b   1.000
_cell.length_c   1.000
_cell.angle_alpha   90.00
_cell.angle_beta   90.00
_cell.angle_gamma   90.00
#
_symmetry.space_group_name_H-M   'P 1'
#
loop_
_entity.id
_entity.type
_entity.pdbx_description
1 polymer ?
#
loop_
_entity_poly.entity_id
_entity_poly.type
_entity_poly.pdbx_seq_one_letter_code
_entity_poly.pdbx_strand_id
1 'polypeptide(L)'
;MVGGIGVMAIMSISVTERTREIGVRKALGARRSEILFQFLMEAALLTSFGGVLGIALGSALGLAVHVVAGFPISLPWWSFAIGLGFSAAVGIFFGMYPAVRASRLDPIEALRYE
;
A
#
# COMPACT_ATOMS: atom_id res chain seq x y z
N MET A 1 11.96 1.05 2.47
CA MET A 1 12.43 0.51 1.17
C MET A 1 12.21 -1.00 1.08
N VAL A 2 12.78 -1.83 1.97
CA VAL A 2 12.54 -3.29 1.97
C VAL A 2 11.04 -3.63 2.13
N GLY A 3 10.32 -2.95 3.02
CA GLY A 3 8.87 -3.11 3.16
C GLY A 3 8.08 -2.73 1.89
N GLY A 4 8.58 -1.82 1.06
CA GLY A 4 7.93 -1.42 -0.19
C GLY A 4 7.93 -2.54 -1.24
N ILE A 5 8.99 -3.36 -1.28
CA ILE A 5 9.07 -4.55 -2.14
C ILE A 5 8.00 -5.57 -1.73
N GLY A 6 7.80 -5.74 -0.41
CA GLY A 6 6.73 -6.61 0.12
C GLY A 6 5.34 -6.15 -0.33
N VAL A 7 5.05 -4.85 -0.28
CA VAL A 7 3.79 -4.26 -0.77
C VAL A 7 3.61 -4.55 -2.27
N MET A 8 4.64 -4.32 -3.07
CA MET A 8 4.61 -4.62 -4.50
C MET A 8 4.34 -6.11 -4.78
N ALA A 9 4.99 -7.00 -4.03
CA ALA A 9 4.82 -8.44 -4.19
C ALA A 9 3.39 -8.88 -3.85
N ILE A 10 2.88 -8.47 -2.69
CA ILE A 10 1.51 -8.78 -2.25
C ILE A 10 0.51 -8.24 -3.26
N MET A 11 0.69 -6.99 -3.73
CA MET A 11 -0.26 -6.43 -4.70
C MET A 11 -0.17 -7.10 -6.06
N SER A 12 1.01 -7.54 -6.50
CA SER A 12 1.15 -8.33 -7.72
C SER A 12 0.45 -9.69 -7.64
N ILE A 13 0.52 -10.36 -6.48
CA ILE A 13 -0.19 -11.60 -6.21
C ILE A 13 -1.70 -11.34 -6.20
N SER A 14 -2.16 -10.32 -5.48
CA SER A 14 -3.58 -9.95 -5.39
C SER A 14 -4.19 -9.61 -6.76
N VAL A 15 -3.45 -8.92 -7.64
CA VAL A 15 -3.89 -8.67 -9.02
C VAL A 15 -4.09 -9.97 -9.78
N THR A 16 -3.20 -10.95 -9.56
CA THR A 16 -3.28 -12.25 -10.23
C THR A 16 -4.49 -13.05 -9.72
N GLU A 17 -4.73 -13.07 -8.40
CA GLU A 17 -5.91 -13.72 -7.78
C GLU A 17 -7.23 -13.08 -8.20
N ARG A 18 -7.27 -11.75 -8.31
CA ARG A 18 -8.48 -10.98 -8.68
C ARG A 18 -8.59 -10.71 -10.19
N THR A 19 -7.84 -11.41 -11.05
CA THR A 19 -7.81 -11.17 -12.50
C THR A 19 -9.21 -11.19 -13.12
N ARG A 20 -10.01 -12.22 -12.79
CA ARG A 20 -11.37 -12.40 -13.33
C ARG A 20 -12.32 -11.29 -12.89
N GLU A 21 -12.25 -10.85 -11.64
CA GLU A 21 -13.06 -9.73 -11.12
C GLU A 21 -12.73 -8.42 -11.85
N ILE A 22 -11.44 -8.15 -12.09
CA ILE A 22 -10.98 -6.98 -12.85
C ILE A 22 -11.48 -7.06 -14.30
N GLY A 23 -11.42 -8.26 -14.90
CA GLY A 23 -11.93 -8.55 -16.24
C GLY A 23 -13.42 -8.24 -16.36
N VAL A 24 -14.24 -8.71 -15.42
CA VAL A 24 -15.68 -8.43 -15.36
C VAL A 24 -15.94 -6.92 -15.24
N ARG A 25 -15.25 -6.21 -14.35
CA ARG A 25 -15.42 -4.74 -14.22
C ARG A 25 -15.12 -4.02 -15.52
N LYS A 26 -14.04 -4.39 -16.23
CA LYS A 26 -13.69 -3.77 -17.51
C LYS A 26 -14.65 -4.14 -18.64
N ALA A 27 -15.16 -5.37 -18.67
CA ALA A 27 -16.20 -5.78 -19.62
C ALA A 27 -17.50 -4.99 -19.43
N LEU A 28 -17.79 -4.58 -18.19
CA LEU A 28 -18.91 -3.68 -17.86
C LEU A 28 -18.62 -2.20 -18.13
N GLY A 29 -17.44 -1.86 -18.69
CA GLY A 29 -17.10 -0.50 -19.11
C GLY A 29 -16.20 0.29 -18.13
N ALA A 30 -15.65 -0.33 -17.09
CA ALA A 30 -14.71 0.34 -16.20
C ALA A 30 -13.47 0.84 -16.96
N ARG A 31 -13.12 2.12 -16.76
CA ARG A 31 -11.97 2.75 -17.40
C ARG A 31 -10.67 2.27 -16.75
N ARG A 32 -9.59 2.26 -17.54
CA ARG A 32 -8.24 1.92 -17.03
C ARG A 32 -7.83 2.80 -15.85
N SER A 33 -8.20 4.08 -15.86
CA SER A 33 -7.94 5.02 -14.78
C SER A 33 -8.66 4.62 -13.48
N GLU A 34 -9.89 4.11 -13.55
CA GLU A 34 -10.66 3.71 -12.37
C GLU A 34 -10.01 2.52 -11.68
N ILE A 35 -9.59 1.52 -12.46
CA ILE A 35 -8.83 0.37 -11.93
C ILE A 35 -7.48 0.82 -11.35
N LEU A 36 -6.77 1.71 -12.05
CA LEU A 36 -5.49 2.24 -11.57
C LEU A 36 -5.65 2.94 -10.21
N PHE A 37 -6.63 3.86 -10.10
CA PHE A 37 -6.88 4.59 -8.85
C PHE A 37 -7.31 3.66 -7.72
N GLN A 38 -8.11 2.63 -7.99
CA GLN A 38 -8.50 1.65 -6.99
C GLN A 38 -7.29 0.96 -6.36
N PHE A 39 -6.38 0.42 -7.18
CA PHE A 39 -5.20 -0.29 -6.68
C PHE A 39 -4.18 0.65 -6.02
N LEU A 40 -4.00 1.87 -6.56
CA LEU A 40 -3.14 2.87 -5.91
C LEU A 40 -3.68 3.29 -4.54
N MET A 41 -4.99 3.45 -4.41
CA MET A 41 -5.63 3.72 -3.12
C MET A 41 -5.48 2.54 -2.16
N GLU A 42 -5.63 1.30 -2.62
CA GLU A 42 -5.41 0.10 -1.78
C GLU A 42 -3.97 0.06 -1.24
N ALA A 43 -2.96 0.32 -2.11
CA ALA A 43 -1.56 0.40 -1.67
C ALA A 43 -1.30 1.57 -0.71
N ALA A 44 -1.83 2.75 -1.00
CA ALA A 44 -1.67 3.92 -0.13
C ALA A 44 -2.32 3.70 1.24
N LEU A 45 -3.50 3.09 1.29
CA LEU A 45 -4.20 2.76 2.53
C LEU A 45 -3.44 1.71 3.33
N LEU A 46 -3.00 0.61 2.70
CA LEU A 46 -2.23 -0.45 3.37
C LEU A 46 -0.92 0.08 3.98
N THR A 47 -0.18 0.89 3.22
CA THR A 47 1.08 1.48 3.71
C THR A 47 0.85 2.56 4.74
N SER A 48 -0.18 3.39 4.60
CA SER A 48 -0.53 4.39 5.62
C SER A 48 -0.94 3.72 6.93
N PHE A 49 -1.75 2.65 6.86
CA PHE A 49 -2.15 1.88 8.03
C PHE A 49 -0.95 1.24 8.73
N GLY A 50 -0.05 0.61 7.96
CA GLY A 50 1.22 0.11 8.48
C GLY A 50 2.09 1.22 9.10
N GLY A 51 2.08 2.42 8.51
CA GLY A 51 2.75 3.61 9.03
C GLY A 51 2.18 4.08 10.37
N VAL A 52 0.85 4.14 10.51
CA VAL A 52 0.18 4.47 11.78
C VAL A 52 0.53 3.45 12.87
N LEU A 53 0.45 2.15 12.55
CA LEU A 53 0.83 1.09 13.48
C LEU A 53 2.31 1.15 13.86
N GLY A 54 3.19 1.41 12.89
CA GLY A 54 4.62 1.59 13.12
C GLY A 54 4.92 2.78 14.04
N ILE A 55 4.22 3.90 13.86
CA ILE A 55 4.32 5.07 14.74
C ILE A 55 3.84 4.74 16.15
N ALA A 56 2.70 4.06 16.29
CA ALA A 56 2.15 3.69 17.58
C ALA A 56 3.11 2.76 18.35
N LEU A 57 3.59 1.70 17.70
CA LEU A 57 4.54 0.75 18.28
C LEU A 57 5.89 1.39 18.58
N GLY A 58 6.43 2.19 17.66
CA GLY A 58 7.70 2.90 17.84
C GLY A 58 7.65 3.91 19.00
N SER A 59 6.53 4.64 19.12
CA SER A 59 6.32 5.58 20.23
C SER A 59 6.19 4.84 21.56
N ALA A 60 5.44 3.73 21.59
CA ALA A 60 5.30 2.91 22.80
C ALA A 60 6.64 2.32 23.27
N LEU A 61 7.45 1.79 22.35
CA LEU A 61 8.79 1.28 22.64
C LEU A 61 9.73 2.40 23.13
N GLY A 62 9.68 3.56 22.48
CA GLY A 62 10.47 4.72 22.88
C GLY A 62 10.13 5.18 24.30
N LEU A 63 8.85 5.23 24.65
CA LEU A 63 8.40 5.54 26.00
C LEU A 63 8.83 4.48 27.02
N ALA A 64 8.75 3.19 26.67
CA ALA A 64 9.21 2.12 27.55
C ALA A 64 10.71 2.23 27.85
N VAL A 65 11.54 2.52 26.84
CA VAL A 65 12.99 2.75 27.02
C VAL A 65 13.26 3.98 27.88
N HIS A 66 12.50 5.07 27.68
CA HIS A 66 12.61 6.26 28.51
C HIS A 66 12.35 5.95 30.00
N VAL A 67 11.30 5.18 30.30
CA VAL A 67 10.94 4.81 31.67
C VAL A 67 11.98 3.90 32.32
N VAL A 68 12.54 2.94 31.58
CA VAL A 68 13.47 1.94 32.14
C VAL A 68 14.90 2.47 32.26
N ALA A 69 15.37 3.21 31.25
CA ALA A 69 16.78 3.62 31.14
C ALA A 69 17.00 5.12 31.35
N GLY A 70 15.94 5.92 31.53
CA GLY A 70 16.02 7.37 31.73
C GLY A 70 16.47 8.16 30.50
N PHE A 71 16.55 7.52 29.32
CA PHE A 71 16.99 8.19 28.10
C PHE A 71 16.00 9.27 27.66
N PRO A 72 16.41 10.53 27.46
CA PRO A 72 15.50 11.59 27.05
C PRO A 72 14.93 11.30 25.65
N ILE A 73 13.61 11.29 25.53
CA ILE A 73 12.91 11.06 24.26
C ILE A 73 12.15 12.31 23.83
N SER A 74 12.24 12.63 22.53
CA SER A 74 11.47 13.70 21.91
C SER A 74 10.63 13.10 20.79
N LEU A 75 9.31 13.30 20.88
CA LEU A 75 8.33 12.78 19.91
C LEU A 75 7.57 13.96 19.28
N PRO A 76 8.23 14.77 18.45
CA PRO A 76 7.58 15.93 17.88
C PRO A 76 6.60 15.52 16.79
N TRP A 77 5.45 16.21 16.73
CA TRP A 77 4.35 15.89 15.81
C TRP A 77 4.78 15.85 14.33
N TRP A 78 5.74 16.69 13.94
CA TRP A 78 6.23 16.77 12.56
C TRP A 78 6.94 15.48 12.12
N SER A 79 7.58 14.74 13.04
CA SER A 79 8.21 13.46 12.71
C SER A 79 7.17 12.40 12.31
N PHE A 80 6.00 12.41 12.95
CA PHE A 80 4.89 11.53 12.58
C PHE A 80 4.30 11.89 11.22
N ALA A 81 4.14 13.19 10.94
CA ALA A 81 3.65 13.66 9.65
C ALA A 81 4.58 13.25 8.51
N ILE A 82 5.90 13.42 8.68
CA ILE A 82 6.90 13.00 7.69
C ILE A 82 6.91 11.46 7.54
N GLY A 83 6.85 10.72 8.64
CA GLY A 83 6.81 9.25 8.61
C GLY A 83 5.60 8.71 7.85
N LEU A 84 4.40 9.24 8.11
CA LEU A 84 3.19 8.87 7.39
C LEU A 84 3.25 9.27 5.92
N GLY A 85 3.68 10.51 5.63
CA GLY A 85 3.84 10.99 4.26
C GLY A 85 4.81 10.12 3.45
N PHE A 86 5.93 9.73 4.07
CA PHE A 86 6.90 8.83 3.46
C PHE A 86 6.30 7.43 3.23
N SER A 87 5.55 6.88 4.19
CA SER A 87 4.91 5.56 4.03
C SER A 87 3.92 5.55 2.86
N ALA A 88 3.05 6.57 2.78
CA ALA A 88 2.10 6.72 1.68
C ALA A 88 2.80 6.90 0.32
N ALA A 89 3.86 7.70 0.26
CA ALA A 89 4.66 7.87 -0.96
C ALA A 89 5.30 6.55 -1.42
N VAL A 90 5.83 5.75 -0.49
CA VAL A 90 6.35 4.41 -0.77
C VAL A 90 5.25 3.49 -1.29
N GLY A 91 4.05 3.50 -0.70
CA GLY A 91 2.91 2.72 -1.17
C GLY A 91 2.51 3.06 -2.60
N ILE A 92 2.42 4.34 -2.93
CA ILE A 92 2.11 4.81 -4.29
C ILE A 92 3.21 4.39 -5.26
N PHE A 93 4.48 4.58 -4.90
CA PHE A 93 5.61 4.27 -5.77
C PHE A 93 5.70 2.79 -6.10
N PHE A 94 5.71 1.93 -5.08
CA PHE A 94 5.81 0.48 -5.25
C PHE A 94 4.50 -0.14 -5.77
N GLY A 95 3.36 0.50 -5.49
CA GLY A 95 2.07 0.07 -5.99
C GLY A 95 1.78 0.44 -7.44
N MET A 96 2.56 1.38 -8.02
CA MET A 96 2.36 1.84 -9.39
C MET A 96 2.47 0.71 -10.41
N TYR A 97 3.51 -0.12 -10.32
CA TYR A 97 3.74 -1.21 -11.26
C TYR A 97 2.56 -2.21 -11.31
N PRO A 98 2.13 -2.82 -10.19
CA PRO A 98 1.01 -3.76 -10.21
C PRO A 98 -0.33 -3.07 -10.56
N ALA A 99 -0.56 -1.83 -10.13
CA ALA A 99 -1.76 -1.08 -10.48
C ALA A 99 -1.85 -0.82 -12.00
N VAL A 100 -0.74 -0.46 -12.64
CA VAL A 100 -0.65 -0.31 -14.10
C VAL A 100 -0.91 -1.65 -14.79
N ARG A 101 -0.30 -2.74 -14.30
CA ARG A 101 -0.53 -4.09 -14.83
C ARG A 101 -2.01 -4.48 -14.77
N ALA A 102 -2.66 -4.29 -13.62
CA ALA A 102 -4.10 -4.53 -13.44
C ALA A 102 -4.95 -3.68 -14.40
N SER A 103 -4.63 -2.38 -14.53
CA SER A 103 -5.36 -1.47 -15.42
C SER A 103 -5.25 -1.82 -16.90
N ARG A 104 -4.24 -2.61 -17.30
CA ARG A 104 -3.97 -3.00 -18.71
C ARG A 104 -4.44 -4.41 -19.10
N LEU A 105 -4.91 -5.22 -18.15
CA LEU A 105 -5.54 -6.53 -18.43
C LEU A 105 -6.63 -6.43 -19.51
N ASP A 106 -6.59 -7.33 -20.49
CA ASP A 106 -7.63 -7.46 -21.50
C ASP A 106 -8.84 -8.21 -20.90
N PRO A 107 -10.08 -7.67 -21.00
CA PRO A 107 -11.28 -8.33 -20.48
C PRO A 107 -11.50 -9.73 -21.06
N ILE A 108 -11.18 -9.93 -22.34
CA ILE A 108 -11.39 -11.20 -23.04
C ILE A 108 -10.42 -12.25 -22.51
N GLU A 109 -9.14 -11.89 -22.32
CA GLU A 109 -8.14 -12.79 -21.72
C GLU A 109 -8.48 -13.08 -20.26
N ALA A 110 -8.87 -12.06 -19.49
CA ALA A 110 -9.19 -12.19 -18.06
C ALA A 110 -10.42 -13.06 -17.77
N LEU A 111 -11.34 -13.20 -18.72
CA LEU A 111 -12.52 -14.08 -18.62
C LEU A 111 -12.29 -15.47 -19.21
N ARG A 112 -11.21 -15.67 -19.95
CA ARG A 112 -10.84 -16.94 -20.59
C ARG A 112 -9.91 -17.79 -19.70
N TYR A 113 -9.33 -17.18 -18.66
CA TYR A 113 -8.85 -17.91 -17.49
C TYR A 113 -10.06 -18.55 -16.80
N GLU A 114 -10.03 -19.87 -16.60
CA GLU A 114 -11.08 -20.66 -15.92
C GLU A 114 -11.64 -19.99 -14.65
#